data_AF-A0AAD3UEW7-F1
#
_entry.id   AF-A0AAD3UEW7-F1
#
_cell.length_a   1.000
_cell.length_b   1.000
_cell.length_c   1.000
_cell.angle_alpha   90.00
_cell.angle_beta   90.00
_cell.angle_gamma   90.00
#
_symmetry.space_group_name_H-M   'P 1'
#
loop_
_entity.id
_entity.type
_entity.pdbx_description
1 polymer ?
#
loop_
_entity_poly.entity_id
_entity_poly.type
_entity_poly.pdbx_seq_one_letter_code
_entity_poly.pdbx_strand_id
1 'polypeptide(L)'
;MPTIFTLNSRSNVMLEVIRDHFRITAPRMYQEIQRLHKNLLEILESKNIKYENLRAALAPVMDRREAAFIFDSTAFDSDLYGREAFMYVLPLLEPKATQSILVGDMIGEDQHLIVEIIRESMVLSRSFTFKHSTLLYCVYINNLSDTAIHRLHQGLANCPAYLGHIPTTFGSRAKTYVSLCVCSFILKNGKTLIVAHEDDRDNSENINITLYPLEEFGYRVASLQGRYFSIFLGFKIERPSHKGFQVDTELALNSISDEITLFYDFDVLLDEKKYGYLINEKLGKLKKAGLDSADREYISSLIQSQLSANYIYNLSYLEEYDVMKFNIMLEVPHPTGHPTRMTAALEYIPAKKILRIITLH
;
A
#
# COMPACT_ATOMS: atom_id res chain seq x y z
N MET A 1 3.43 -12.42 -18.65
CA MET A 1 2.85 -11.06 -18.47
C MET A 1 3.65 -10.20 -17.47
N PRO A 2 3.64 -8.85 -17.56
CA PRO A 2 4.27 -7.98 -16.56
C PRO A 2 3.63 -8.11 -15.18
N THR A 3 4.44 -8.04 -14.13
CA THR A 3 3.97 -8.07 -12.73
C THR A 3 3.05 -6.89 -12.43
N ILE A 4 1.90 -7.13 -11.80
CA ILE A 4 1.05 -6.09 -11.23
C ILE A 4 1.49 -5.85 -9.78
N PHE A 5 1.98 -4.66 -9.44
CA PHE A 5 2.51 -4.41 -8.09
C PHE A 5 1.43 -4.41 -7.02
N THR A 6 0.27 -3.85 -7.33
CA THR A 6 -0.91 -3.86 -6.48
C THR A 6 -2.14 -3.85 -7.38
N LEU A 7 -3.19 -4.56 -6.95
CA LEU A 7 -4.53 -4.45 -7.52
C LEU A 7 -5.46 -4.03 -6.39
N ASN A 8 -6.04 -2.84 -6.52
CA ASN A 8 -6.88 -2.25 -5.50
C ASN A 8 -8.36 -2.42 -5.84
N SER A 9 -8.96 -3.37 -5.15
CA SER A 9 -10.41 -3.64 -5.14
C SER A 9 -11.02 -3.39 -3.76
N ARG A 10 -10.20 -2.88 -2.82
CA ARG A 10 -10.59 -2.61 -1.43
C ARG A 10 -11.23 -1.25 -1.26
N SER A 11 -10.64 -0.22 -1.88
CA SER A 11 -11.17 1.15 -1.86
C SER A 11 -11.69 1.59 -3.23
N ASN A 12 -11.73 0.67 -4.20
CA ASN A 12 -12.33 0.87 -5.51
C ASN A 12 -13.23 -0.32 -5.85
N VAL A 13 -14.52 -0.07 -6.01
CA VAL A 13 -15.54 -1.12 -6.21
C VAL A 13 -15.76 -1.47 -7.68
N MET A 14 -15.05 -0.84 -8.62
CA MET A 14 -15.35 -0.95 -10.06
C MET A 14 -15.29 -2.39 -10.56
N LEU A 15 -14.24 -3.12 -10.21
CA LEU A 15 -14.04 -4.50 -10.66
C LEU A 15 -15.10 -5.45 -10.08
N GLU A 16 -15.46 -5.26 -8.80
CA GLU A 16 -16.52 -6.01 -8.12
C GLU A 16 -17.88 -5.77 -8.78
N VAL A 17 -18.24 -4.50 -8.98
CA VAL A 17 -19.50 -4.10 -9.62
C VAL A 17 -19.58 -4.66 -11.04
N ILE A 18 -18.50 -4.57 -11.83
CA ILE A 18 -18.46 -5.11 -13.19
C ILE A 18 -18.65 -6.63 -13.18
N ARG A 19 -17.92 -7.34 -12.32
CA ARG A 19 -18.02 -8.80 -12.18
C ARG A 19 -19.45 -9.21 -11.85
N ASP A 20 -20.05 -8.58 -10.85
CA ASP A 20 -21.34 -9.02 -10.30
C ASP A 20 -22.51 -8.60 -11.19
N HIS A 21 -22.48 -7.37 -11.72
CA HIS A 21 -23.53 -6.87 -12.60
C HIS A 21 -23.58 -7.63 -13.93
N PHE A 22 -22.44 -7.85 -14.58
CA PHE A 22 -22.36 -8.56 -15.86
C PHE A 22 -22.17 -10.06 -15.73
N ARG A 23 -22.09 -10.59 -14.49
CA ARG A 23 -21.85 -12.01 -14.18
C ARG A 23 -20.62 -12.55 -14.91
N ILE A 24 -19.54 -11.78 -14.88
CA ILE A 24 -18.29 -12.13 -15.55
C ILE A 24 -17.66 -13.33 -14.85
N THR A 25 -17.32 -14.37 -15.62
CA THR A 25 -16.64 -15.56 -15.10
C THR A 25 -15.19 -15.25 -14.74
N ALA A 26 -14.58 -16.02 -13.83
CA ALA A 26 -13.19 -15.83 -13.44
C ALA A 26 -12.19 -15.81 -14.63
N PRO A 27 -12.29 -16.72 -15.62
CA PRO A 27 -11.41 -16.65 -16.80
C PRO A 27 -11.58 -15.36 -17.61
N ARG A 28 -12.82 -14.87 -17.73
CA ARG A 28 -13.06 -13.61 -18.45
C ARG A 28 -12.58 -12.41 -17.65
N MET A 29 -12.77 -12.41 -16.34
CA MET A 29 -12.32 -11.35 -15.46
C MET A 29 -10.78 -11.26 -15.41
N TYR A 30 -10.07 -12.39 -15.45
CA TYR A 30 -8.62 -12.44 -15.64
C TYR A 30 -8.20 -11.71 -16.92
N GLN A 31 -8.84 -12.00 -18.05
CA GLN A 31 -8.58 -11.32 -19.32
C GLN A 31 -8.86 -9.81 -19.24
N GLU A 32 -9.94 -9.39 -18.57
CA GLU A 32 -10.25 -7.96 -18.41
C GLU A 32 -9.23 -7.25 -17.53
N ILE A 33 -8.79 -7.84 -16.42
CA ILE A 33 -7.74 -7.26 -15.57
C ILE A 33 -6.44 -7.12 -16.36
N GLN A 34 -6.03 -8.15 -17.09
CA GLN A 34 -4.82 -8.11 -17.92
C GLN A 34 -4.91 -7.06 -19.02
N ARG A 35 -6.07 -6.92 -19.67
CA ARG A 35 -6.32 -5.88 -20.66
C ARG A 35 -6.23 -4.48 -20.05
N LEU A 36 -6.86 -4.25 -18.90
CA LEU A 36 -6.79 -2.96 -18.20
C LEU A 36 -5.36 -2.62 -17.77
N HIS A 37 -4.60 -3.60 -17.29
CA HIS A 37 -3.21 -3.42 -16.92
C HIS A 37 -2.34 -3.09 -18.14
N LYS A 38 -2.51 -3.83 -19.26
CA LYS A 38 -1.80 -3.53 -20.51
C LYS A 38 -2.06 -2.09 -20.97
N ASN A 39 -3.32 -1.65 -20.96
CA ASN A 39 -3.68 -0.28 -21.32
C ASN A 39 -2.98 0.75 -20.40
N LEU A 40 -2.93 0.49 -19.08
CA LEU A 40 -2.19 1.36 -18.16
C LEU A 40 -0.70 1.44 -18.55
N LEU A 41 -0.07 0.31 -18.86
CA LEU A 41 1.35 0.30 -19.24
C LEU A 41 1.60 1.15 -20.49
N GLU A 42 0.74 1.03 -21.51
CA GLU A 42 0.82 1.83 -22.75
C GLU A 42 0.62 3.33 -22.45
N ILE A 43 -0.30 3.69 -21.56
CA ILE A 43 -0.53 5.08 -21.12
C ILE A 43 0.69 5.64 -20.37
N LEU A 44 1.28 4.85 -19.46
CA LEU A 44 2.47 5.26 -18.72
C LEU A 44 3.68 5.40 -19.65
N GLU A 45 3.86 4.48 -20.58
CA GLU A 45 4.92 4.51 -21.57
C GLU A 45 4.83 5.74 -22.47
N SER A 46 3.63 6.10 -22.96
CA SER A 46 3.44 7.31 -23.79
C SER A 46 3.81 8.59 -23.03
N LYS A 47 3.73 8.57 -21.70
CA LYS A 47 4.14 9.66 -20.79
C LYS A 47 5.59 9.55 -20.32
N ASN A 48 6.37 8.62 -20.87
CA ASN A 48 7.75 8.31 -20.46
C ASN A 48 7.88 7.90 -18.99
N ILE A 49 6.88 7.21 -18.46
CA ILE A 49 6.86 6.67 -17.11
C ILE A 49 6.98 5.15 -17.21
N LYS A 50 8.09 4.63 -16.68
CA LYS A 50 8.32 3.19 -16.57
C LYS A 50 7.58 2.64 -15.36
N TYR A 51 6.66 1.71 -15.55
CA TYR A 51 5.84 1.14 -14.47
C TYR A 51 6.72 0.48 -13.40
N GLU A 52 7.78 -0.22 -13.79
CA GLU A 52 8.73 -0.87 -12.90
C GLU A 52 9.39 0.07 -11.88
N ASN A 53 9.52 1.35 -12.23
CA ASN A 53 10.07 2.37 -11.35
C ASN A 53 9.08 2.79 -10.24
N LEU A 54 7.82 2.39 -10.33
CA LEU A 54 6.76 2.74 -9.38
C LEU A 54 6.62 1.74 -8.22
N ARG A 55 7.32 0.59 -8.27
CA ARG A 55 7.20 -0.50 -7.27
C ARG A 55 7.23 0.01 -5.83
N ALA A 56 8.18 0.89 -5.52
CA ALA A 56 8.39 1.36 -4.14
C ALA A 56 7.27 2.26 -3.61
N ALA A 57 6.44 2.83 -4.49
CA ALA A 57 5.20 3.52 -4.11
C ALA A 57 4.02 2.55 -3.98
N LEU A 58 4.03 1.43 -4.70
CA LEU A 58 2.86 0.56 -4.87
C LEU A 58 2.86 -0.70 -4.02
N ALA A 59 4.02 -1.10 -3.49
CA ALA A 59 4.19 -2.28 -2.66
C ALA A 59 5.02 -1.94 -1.41
N PRO A 60 4.85 -2.71 -0.32
CA PRO A 60 5.62 -2.50 0.91
C PRO A 60 7.13 -2.68 0.67
N VAL A 61 7.94 -1.89 1.39
CA VAL A 61 9.41 -1.92 1.32
C VAL A 61 9.99 -2.14 2.71
N MET A 62 10.77 -3.22 2.87
CA MET A 62 11.21 -3.74 4.17
C MET A 62 12.01 -2.72 5.00
N ASP A 63 12.97 -2.03 4.36
CA ASP A 63 13.90 -1.11 5.04
C ASP A 63 13.42 0.35 5.06
N ARG A 64 12.10 0.54 4.93
CA ARG A 64 11.49 1.87 4.81
C ARG A 64 10.34 2.00 5.81
N ARG A 65 9.97 3.25 6.05
CA ARG A 65 8.95 3.63 7.00
C ARG A 65 7.70 4.12 6.29
N GLU A 66 6.62 4.10 7.04
CA GLU A 66 5.33 4.69 6.70
C GLU A 66 4.88 5.56 7.89
N ALA A 67 4.26 6.70 7.59
CA ALA A 67 3.73 7.60 8.59
C ALA A 67 2.50 8.36 8.09
N ALA A 68 1.59 8.65 9.03
CA ALA A 68 0.44 9.53 8.85
C ALA A 68 0.69 10.87 9.55
N PHE A 69 0.73 11.96 8.79
CA PHE A 69 0.92 13.33 9.28
C PHE A 69 -0.44 13.96 9.52
N ILE A 70 -0.71 14.42 10.74
CA ILE A 70 -2.03 14.86 11.19
C ILE A 70 -2.07 16.37 11.34
N PHE A 71 -3.12 16.98 10.80
CA PHE A 71 -3.37 18.42 10.81
C PHE A 71 -4.74 18.71 11.42
N ASP A 72 -4.84 19.77 12.22
CA ASP A 72 -6.12 20.33 12.66
C ASP A 72 -6.71 21.17 11.51
N SER A 73 -7.77 20.66 10.88
CA SER A 73 -8.44 21.35 9.78
C SER A 73 -9.00 22.72 10.21
N THR A 74 -9.34 22.91 11.49
CA THR A 74 -9.91 24.15 12.01
C THR A 74 -8.89 25.25 12.25
N ALA A 75 -7.60 24.93 12.14
CA ALA A 75 -6.51 25.89 12.25
C ALA A 75 -6.14 26.54 10.90
N PHE A 76 -6.80 26.14 9.81
CA PHE A 76 -6.71 26.81 8.52
C PHE A 76 -7.87 27.78 8.35
N ASP A 77 -7.61 28.93 7.72
CA ASP A 77 -8.64 29.95 7.41
C ASP A 77 -9.42 29.62 6.13
N SER A 78 -9.23 28.43 5.55
CA SER A 78 -9.75 28.01 4.25
C SER A 78 -10.47 26.68 4.34
N ASP A 79 -11.61 26.58 3.69
CA ASP A 79 -12.34 25.30 3.51
C ASP A 79 -11.55 24.29 2.67
N LEU A 80 -10.50 24.73 1.97
CA LEU A 80 -9.54 23.89 1.25
C LEU A 80 -8.32 23.54 2.13
N TYR A 81 -8.55 23.14 3.38
CA TYR A 81 -7.48 22.80 4.34
C TYR A 81 -6.47 21.78 3.80
N GLY A 82 -6.90 20.85 2.94
CA GLY A 82 -6.00 19.91 2.27
C GLY A 82 -4.97 20.61 1.38
N ARG A 83 -5.41 21.61 0.60
CA ARG A 83 -4.52 22.45 -0.22
C ARG A 83 -3.51 23.19 0.65
N GLU A 84 -3.97 23.80 1.74
CA GLU A 84 -3.13 24.53 2.68
C GLU A 84 -2.07 23.62 3.34
N ALA A 85 -2.45 22.42 3.79
CA ALA A 85 -1.50 21.43 4.29
C ALA A 85 -0.44 21.07 3.24
N PHE A 86 -0.83 20.95 1.96
CA PHE A 86 0.11 20.61 0.88
C PHE A 86 1.09 21.72 0.53
N MET A 87 0.78 22.99 0.80
CA MET A 87 1.76 24.07 0.70
C MET A 87 2.97 23.84 1.62
N TYR A 88 2.77 23.14 2.74
CA TYR A 88 3.85 22.75 3.66
C TYR A 88 4.45 21.38 3.36
N VAL A 89 3.64 20.41 2.90
CA VAL A 89 4.11 19.04 2.62
C VAL A 89 4.99 19.00 1.37
N LEU A 90 4.57 19.60 0.25
CA LEU A 90 5.22 19.46 -1.06
C LEU A 90 6.70 19.88 -1.08
N PRO A 91 7.11 21.00 -0.42
CA PRO A 91 8.53 21.38 -0.30
C PRO A 91 9.41 20.36 0.44
N LEU A 92 8.82 19.58 1.35
CA LEU A 92 9.54 18.68 2.25
C LEU A 92 9.68 17.27 1.69
N LEU A 93 8.98 16.95 0.58
CA LEU A 93 9.08 15.66 -0.06
C LEU A 93 10.45 15.46 -0.71
N GLU A 94 10.96 14.24 -0.61
CA GLU A 94 12.31 13.91 -1.04
C GLU A 94 12.39 13.87 -2.58
N PRO A 95 13.21 14.69 -3.26
CA PRO A 95 13.12 14.87 -4.71
C PRO A 95 13.27 13.59 -5.54
N LYS A 96 14.03 12.60 -5.05
CA LYS A 96 14.30 11.34 -5.75
C LYS A 96 13.45 10.15 -5.27
N ALA A 97 12.62 10.34 -4.25
CA ALA A 97 11.81 9.25 -3.72
C ALA A 97 10.64 8.90 -4.63
N THR A 98 10.26 7.63 -4.60
CA THR A 98 9.06 7.09 -5.23
C THR A 98 8.07 6.69 -4.13
N GLN A 99 6.95 7.40 -4.00
CA GLN A 99 6.07 7.30 -2.84
C GLN A 99 4.62 7.37 -3.27
N SER A 100 3.74 6.68 -2.55
CA SER A 100 2.31 6.93 -2.59
C SER A 100 1.94 7.85 -1.45
N ILE A 101 1.12 8.86 -1.77
CA ILE A 101 0.56 9.82 -0.83
C ILE A 101 -0.95 9.59 -0.83
N LEU A 102 -1.46 9.26 0.34
CA LEU A 102 -2.89 9.07 0.58
C LEU A 102 -3.37 10.21 1.49
N VAL A 103 -4.62 10.62 1.33
CA VAL A 103 -5.19 11.71 2.12
C VAL A 103 -6.61 11.38 2.54
N GLY A 104 -7.08 12.03 3.60
CA GLY A 104 -8.46 11.91 4.07
C GLY A 104 -8.62 12.45 5.48
N ASP A 105 -9.87 12.62 5.89
CA ASP A 105 -10.21 13.02 7.26
C ASP A 105 -10.26 11.79 8.17
N MET A 106 -9.92 11.98 9.44
CA MET A 106 -9.93 10.90 10.44
C MET A 106 -11.37 10.62 10.88
N ILE A 107 -12.08 9.80 10.10
CA ILE A 107 -13.51 9.49 10.30
C ILE A 107 -13.74 8.34 11.29
N GLY A 108 -14.82 8.43 12.06
CA GLY A 108 -15.30 7.32 12.90
C GLY A 108 -16.29 7.78 13.96
N GLU A 109 -17.11 6.85 14.47
CA GLU A 109 -18.18 7.17 15.43
C GLU A 109 -17.69 7.10 16.89
N ASP A 110 -16.84 6.13 17.21
CA ASP A 110 -16.31 5.95 18.58
C ASP A 110 -15.14 6.90 18.86
N GLN A 111 -15.49 8.13 19.24
CA GLN A 111 -14.52 9.20 19.54
C GLN A 111 -13.62 8.87 20.73
N HIS A 112 -14.09 8.05 21.68
CA HIS A 112 -13.30 7.62 22.84
C HIS A 112 -12.18 6.67 22.41
N LEU A 113 -12.51 5.66 21.60
CA LEU A 113 -11.52 4.76 21.01
C LEU A 113 -10.52 5.52 20.14
N ILE A 114 -10.99 6.47 19.33
CA ILE A 114 -10.13 7.22 18.42
C ILE A 114 -9.12 8.07 19.20
N VAL A 115 -9.56 8.79 20.25
CA VAL A 115 -8.63 9.61 21.04
C VAL A 115 -7.62 8.74 21.80
N GLU A 116 -8.00 7.54 22.24
CA GLU A 116 -7.08 6.56 22.83
C GLU A 116 -6.00 6.15 21.81
N ILE A 117 -6.40 5.73 20.61
CA ILE A 117 -5.48 5.34 19.53
C ILE A 117 -4.49 6.48 19.20
N ILE A 118 -4.99 7.72 19.10
CA ILE A 118 -4.16 8.89 18.82
C ILE A 118 -3.17 9.14 19.96
N ARG A 119 -3.63 9.12 21.22
CA ARG A 119 -2.77 9.34 22.39
C ARG A 119 -1.68 8.28 22.53
N GLU A 120 -2.00 7.04 22.22
CA GLU A 120 -1.05 5.92 22.29
C GLU A 120 0.05 6.01 21.23
N SER A 121 -0.28 6.49 20.02
CA SER A 121 0.56 6.27 18.84
C SER A 121 1.17 7.54 18.25
N MET A 122 0.62 8.71 18.54
CA MET A 122 1.03 9.95 17.87
C MET A 122 2.26 10.58 18.52
N VAL A 123 3.26 10.85 17.70
CA VAL A 123 4.40 11.69 18.05
C VAL A 123 4.00 13.15 17.81
N LEU A 124 3.72 13.87 18.90
CA LEU A 124 3.27 15.26 18.86
C LEU A 124 4.38 16.21 18.43
N SER A 125 4.03 17.15 17.55
CA SER A 125 4.80 18.37 17.31
C SER A 125 4.36 19.50 18.24
N ARG A 126 3.09 19.48 18.65
CA ARG A 126 2.49 20.45 19.58
C ARG A 126 1.34 19.81 20.36
N SER A 127 1.05 20.36 21.55
CA SER A 127 -0.13 20.00 22.30
C SER A 127 -1.39 20.58 21.65
N PHE A 128 -2.49 19.83 21.71
CA PHE A 128 -3.79 20.29 21.21
C PHE A 128 -4.93 19.71 22.07
N THR A 129 -6.10 20.32 21.96
CA THR A 129 -7.32 19.79 22.59
C THR A 129 -8.11 19.03 21.54
N PHE A 130 -8.22 17.71 21.73
CA PHE A 130 -9.05 16.88 20.87
C PHE A 130 -10.52 17.28 21.03
N LYS A 131 -11.14 17.73 19.94
CA LYS A 131 -12.58 18.06 19.88
C LYS A 131 -13.38 16.92 19.25
N HIS A 132 -12.98 16.52 18.04
CA HIS A 132 -13.58 15.45 17.28
C HIS A 132 -12.60 14.97 16.20
N SER A 133 -12.66 13.69 15.83
CA SER A 133 -11.73 13.09 14.87
C SER A 133 -11.89 13.66 13.47
N THR A 134 -13.12 13.96 13.03
CA THR A 134 -13.41 14.51 11.70
C THR A 134 -12.85 15.91 11.47
N LEU A 135 -12.35 16.58 12.52
CA LEU A 135 -11.63 17.84 12.40
C LEU A 135 -10.13 17.64 12.15
N LEU A 136 -9.67 16.38 12.11
CA LEU A 136 -8.29 16.02 11.85
C LEU A 136 -8.15 15.54 10.41
N TYR A 137 -7.31 16.22 9.64
CA TYR A 137 -6.92 15.82 8.29
C TYR A 137 -5.61 15.05 8.31
N CYS A 138 -5.52 13.98 7.53
CA CYS A 138 -4.36 13.10 7.46
C CYS A 138 -3.72 13.12 6.08
N VAL A 139 -2.39 13.25 6.07
CA VAL A 139 -1.54 12.99 4.90
C VAL A 139 -0.68 11.77 5.22
N TYR A 140 -0.97 10.64 4.59
CA TYR A 140 -0.21 9.40 4.72
C TYR A 140 0.84 9.29 3.62
N ILE A 141 2.05 8.88 3.97
CA ILE A 141 3.15 8.71 3.00
C ILE A 141 3.87 7.40 3.28
N ASN A 142 4.07 6.58 2.24
CA ASN A 142 4.87 5.37 2.31
C ASN A 142 6.33 5.58 1.85
N ASN A 143 7.13 4.52 2.00
CA ASN A 143 8.51 4.46 1.51
C ASN A 143 9.39 5.65 1.99
N LEU A 144 9.26 6.00 3.28
CA LEU A 144 10.04 7.04 3.92
C LEU A 144 11.36 6.48 4.45
N SER A 145 12.43 7.28 4.38
CA SER A 145 13.61 7.08 5.25
C SER A 145 13.34 7.66 6.64
N ASP A 146 14.13 7.25 7.64
CA ASP A 146 14.09 7.90 8.96
C ASP A 146 14.43 9.41 8.84
N THR A 147 15.36 9.77 7.96
CA THR A 147 15.68 11.17 7.62
C THR A 147 14.48 11.91 7.01
N ALA A 148 13.69 11.24 6.15
CA ALA A 148 12.51 11.83 5.54
C ALA A 148 11.43 12.13 6.58
N ILE A 149 11.19 11.21 7.53
CA ILE A 149 10.26 11.43 8.65
C ILE A 149 10.72 12.63 9.47
N HIS A 150 12.01 12.67 9.83
CA HIS A 150 12.56 13.77 10.61
C HIS A 150 12.39 15.12 9.90
N ARG A 151 12.74 15.19 8.61
CA ARG A 151 12.57 16.39 7.78
C ARG A 151 11.12 16.84 7.70
N LEU A 152 10.18 15.91 7.46
CA LEU A 152 8.76 16.22 7.42
C LEU A 152 8.27 16.70 8.79
N HIS A 153 8.56 15.98 9.86
CA HIS A 153 8.11 16.34 11.20
C HIS A 153 8.63 17.71 11.66
N GLN A 154 9.91 18.01 11.43
CA GLN A 154 10.49 19.31 11.76
C GLN A 154 10.00 20.44 10.84
N GLY A 155 9.95 20.19 9.52
CA GLY A 155 9.52 21.20 8.56
C GLY A 155 8.04 21.57 8.72
N LEU A 156 7.20 20.58 8.98
CA LEU A 156 5.76 20.77 9.22
C LEU A 156 5.47 21.43 10.56
N ALA A 157 6.40 21.43 11.53
CA ALA A 157 6.21 22.16 12.79
C ALA A 157 5.95 23.67 12.59
N ASN A 158 6.38 24.23 11.45
CA ASN A 158 6.11 25.62 11.07
C ASN A 158 4.67 25.86 10.58
N CYS A 159 3.92 24.80 10.26
CA CYS A 159 2.50 24.88 9.93
C CYS A 159 1.68 24.97 11.22
N PRO A 160 0.86 26.02 11.44
CA PRO A 160 0.07 26.16 12.65
C PRO A 160 -0.90 24.99 12.89
N ALA A 161 -1.41 24.40 11.81
CA ALA A 161 -2.33 23.27 11.86
C ALA A 161 -1.65 21.92 12.14
N TYR A 162 -0.33 21.78 11.93
CA TYR A 162 0.33 20.49 12.09
C TYR A 162 0.43 20.07 13.55
N LEU A 163 -0.17 18.92 13.88
CA LEU A 163 -0.24 18.40 15.24
C LEU A 163 0.89 17.41 15.55
N GLY A 164 1.33 16.63 14.57
CA GLY A 164 2.28 15.54 14.76
C GLY A 164 2.10 14.42 13.74
N HIS A 165 2.76 13.28 13.96
CA HIS A 165 2.63 12.11 13.08
C HIS A 165 2.43 10.81 13.84
N ILE A 166 1.75 9.85 13.21
CA ILE A 166 1.55 8.49 13.68
C ILE A 166 2.46 7.57 12.86
N PRO A 167 3.42 6.86 13.48
CA PRO A 167 4.18 5.82 12.79
C PRO A 167 3.27 4.67 12.39
N THR A 168 3.28 4.29 11.11
CA THR A 168 2.44 3.22 10.54
C THR A 168 3.28 2.17 9.81
N THR A 169 4.53 2.02 10.24
CA THR A 169 5.49 1.05 9.69
C THR A 169 5.05 -0.39 9.99
N PHE A 170 4.60 -0.66 11.22
CA PHE A 170 4.18 -1.99 11.66
C PHE A 170 2.67 -2.06 11.87
N GLY A 171 2.14 -3.28 11.92
CA GLY A 171 0.75 -3.54 12.28
C GLY A 171 0.40 -2.95 13.66
N SER A 172 -0.64 -2.13 13.71
CA SER A 172 -1.15 -1.53 14.95
C SER A 172 -2.62 -1.13 14.81
N ARG A 173 -3.28 -0.85 15.94
CA ARG A 173 -4.62 -0.25 15.96
C ARG A 173 -4.63 1.07 15.18
N ALA A 174 -3.58 1.88 15.32
CA ALA A 174 -3.46 3.15 14.61
C ALA A 174 -3.28 2.99 13.10
N LYS A 175 -2.42 2.06 12.63
CA LYS A 175 -2.28 1.77 11.19
C LYS A 175 -3.60 1.27 10.60
N THR A 176 -4.30 0.40 11.31
CA THR A 176 -5.62 -0.10 10.91
C THR A 176 -6.63 1.04 10.80
N TYR A 177 -6.71 1.91 11.81
CA TYR A 177 -7.60 3.06 11.81
C TYR A 177 -7.30 4.04 10.66
N VAL A 178 -6.05 4.46 10.50
CA VAL A 178 -5.61 5.34 9.40
C VAL A 178 -5.99 4.74 8.04
N SER A 179 -5.79 3.44 7.84
CA SER A 179 -6.09 2.77 6.57
C SER A 179 -7.57 2.83 6.16
N LEU A 180 -8.48 3.06 7.10
CA LEU A 180 -9.92 3.19 6.87
C LEU A 180 -10.32 4.64 6.56
N CYS A 181 -9.44 5.60 6.84
CA CYS A 181 -9.72 7.03 6.75
C CYS A 181 -9.15 7.69 5.48
N VAL A 182 -8.14 7.09 4.84
CA VAL A 182 -7.40 7.72 3.73
C VAL A 182 -7.56 6.99 2.40
N CYS A 183 -7.54 7.74 1.30
CA CYS A 183 -7.60 7.25 -0.08
C CYS A 183 -6.38 7.69 -0.91
N SER A 184 -6.06 6.96 -1.97
CA SER A 184 -4.94 7.29 -2.87
C SER A 184 -5.17 8.61 -3.59
N PHE A 185 -4.17 9.48 -3.50
CA PHE A 185 -4.25 10.82 -4.07
C PHE A 185 -3.14 11.09 -5.08
N ILE A 186 -1.88 10.96 -4.66
CA ILE A 186 -0.73 11.22 -5.53
C ILE A 186 0.20 10.02 -5.52
N LEU A 187 0.63 9.59 -6.71
CA LEU A 187 1.79 8.72 -6.84
C LEU A 187 2.99 9.54 -7.32
N LYS A 188 3.97 9.70 -6.44
CA LYS A 188 5.21 10.43 -6.73
C LYS A 188 6.25 9.48 -7.29
N ASN A 189 6.89 9.87 -8.39
CA ASN A 189 8.07 9.23 -8.94
C ASN A 189 9.12 10.30 -9.25
N GLY A 190 10.07 10.48 -8.32
CA GLY A 190 11.04 11.58 -8.42
C GLY A 190 10.34 12.95 -8.43
N LYS A 191 10.55 13.72 -9.50
CA LYS A 191 9.89 15.03 -9.72
C LYS A 191 8.58 14.94 -10.50
N THR A 192 8.10 13.74 -10.84
CA THR A 192 6.79 13.57 -11.48
C THR A 192 5.75 13.17 -10.43
N LEU A 193 4.62 13.86 -10.39
CA LEU A 193 3.43 13.47 -9.62
C LEU A 193 2.40 12.93 -10.58
N ILE A 194 1.97 11.69 -10.36
CA ILE A 194 0.93 11.02 -11.13
C ILE A 194 -0.37 11.19 -10.35
N VAL A 195 -1.39 11.71 -11.00
CA VAL A 195 -2.72 11.96 -10.43
C VAL A 195 -3.82 11.39 -11.33
N ALA A 196 -5.00 11.19 -10.76
CA ALA A 196 -6.19 10.84 -11.53
C ALA A 196 -6.79 12.08 -12.22
N HIS A 197 -7.35 11.90 -13.41
CA HIS A 197 -8.33 12.79 -14.01
C HIS A 197 -9.61 12.03 -14.35
N GLU A 198 -10.63 12.73 -14.84
CA GLU A 198 -11.93 12.16 -15.19
C GLU A 198 -11.81 11.07 -16.26
N ASP A 199 -12.64 10.02 -16.18
CA ASP A 199 -12.59 8.85 -17.08
C ASP A 199 -13.08 9.14 -18.51
N ASP A 200 -13.75 10.27 -18.73
CA ASP A 200 -14.20 10.75 -20.04
C ASP A 200 -13.15 11.62 -20.76
N ARG A 201 -12.07 11.99 -20.07
CA ARG A 201 -10.95 12.73 -20.64
C ARG A 201 -9.88 11.79 -21.22
N ASP A 202 -9.16 12.27 -22.24
CA ASP A 202 -8.14 11.51 -22.95
C ASP A 202 -6.82 11.38 -22.16
N ASN A 203 -6.22 10.18 -22.17
CA ASN A 203 -4.96 9.90 -21.45
C ASN A 203 -3.71 10.54 -22.09
N SER A 204 -3.82 11.19 -23.24
CA SER A 204 -2.71 11.99 -23.81
C SER A 204 -2.46 13.27 -23.02
N GLU A 205 -3.45 13.75 -22.26
CA GLU A 205 -3.36 14.98 -21.47
C GLU A 205 -2.55 14.79 -20.17
N ASN A 206 -1.86 15.85 -19.74
CA ASN A 206 -1.23 15.94 -18.43
C ASN A 206 -1.77 17.19 -17.74
N ILE A 207 -2.74 17.00 -16.85
CA ILE A 207 -3.47 18.08 -16.20
C ILE A 207 -3.50 17.87 -14.70
N ASN A 208 -3.44 18.97 -13.99
CA ASN A 208 -3.71 19.01 -12.58
C ASN A 208 -5.15 19.49 -12.37
N ILE A 209 -6.09 18.55 -12.24
CA ILE A 209 -7.47 18.87 -11.82
C ILE A 209 -7.60 18.94 -10.29
N THR A 210 -6.53 18.60 -9.58
CA THR A 210 -6.50 18.73 -8.13
C THR A 210 -6.31 20.21 -7.83
N LEU A 211 -7.11 20.79 -6.93
CA LEU A 211 -6.98 22.19 -6.52
C LEU A 211 -5.66 22.50 -5.76
N TYR A 212 -4.70 21.58 -5.82
CA TYR A 212 -3.45 21.61 -5.09
C TYR A 212 -2.34 22.21 -5.97
N PRO A 213 -1.45 23.03 -5.39
CA PRO A 213 -0.41 23.78 -6.12
C PRO A 213 0.78 22.89 -6.52
N LEU A 214 0.54 21.79 -7.23
CA LEU A 214 1.56 20.77 -7.49
C LEU A 214 2.74 21.30 -8.30
N GLU A 215 2.47 21.96 -9.44
CA GLU A 215 3.52 22.50 -10.31
C GLU A 215 4.26 23.69 -9.70
N GLU A 216 3.62 24.47 -8.81
CA GLU A 216 4.22 25.63 -8.14
C GLU A 216 5.46 25.24 -7.30
N PHE A 217 5.52 23.99 -6.82
CA PHE A 217 6.66 23.44 -6.08
C PHE A 217 7.68 22.71 -6.97
N GLY A 218 7.66 22.96 -8.27
CA GLY A 218 8.63 22.44 -9.24
C GLY A 218 8.47 20.95 -9.51
N TYR A 219 7.24 20.43 -9.38
CA TYR A 219 6.89 19.10 -9.84
C TYR A 219 6.30 19.16 -11.24
N ARG A 220 6.50 18.08 -12.01
CA ARG A 220 5.78 17.83 -13.24
C ARG A 220 4.55 16.99 -12.92
N VAL A 221 3.39 17.38 -13.41
CA VAL A 221 2.19 16.56 -13.32
C VAL A 221 2.12 15.63 -14.54
N ALA A 222 1.82 14.37 -14.27
CA ALA A 222 1.30 13.42 -15.24
C ALA A 222 -0.07 12.98 -14.74
N SER A 223 -1.03 12.82 -15.63
CA SER A 223 -2.39 12.47 -15.22
C SER A 223 -2.94 11.38 -16.13
N LEU A 224 -3.81 10.54 -15.58
CA LEU A 224 -4.50 9.50 -16.33
C LEU A 224 -5.88 9.23 -15.73
N GLN A 225 -6.75 8.60 -16.52
CA GLN A 225 -8.12 8.27 -16.15
C GLN A 225 -8.20 7.57 -14.79
N GLY A 226 -9.09 8.06 -13.93
CA GLY A 226 -9.23 7.65 -12.53
C GLY A 226 -9.42 6.15 -12.33
N ARG A 227 -10.06 5.43 -13.27
CA ARG A 227 -10.17 3.97 -13.21
C ARG A 227 -8.82 3.27 -13.17
N TYR A 228 -7.87 3.66 -14.01
CA TYR A 228 -6.56 3.02 -14.08
C TYR A 228 -5.73 3.39 -12.86
N PHE A 229 -5.79 4.65 -12.44
CA PHE A 229 -5.11 5.15 -11.25
C PHE A 229 -5.57 4.38 -10.01
N SER A 230 -6.89 4.31 -9.81
CA SER A 230 -7.47 3.71 -8.61
C SER A 230 -7.27 2.20 -8.52
N ILE A 231 -7.27 1.50 -9.67
CA ILE A 231 -7.10 0.03 -9.70
C ILE A 231 -5.64 -0.39 -9.52
N PHE A 232 -4.68 0.28 -10.18
CA PHE A 232 -3.29 -0.22 -10.26
C PHE A 232 -2.24 0.70 -9.65
N LEU A 233 -2.58 1.98 -9.45
CA LEU A 233 -1.66 2.98 -8.89
C LEU A 233 -2.00 3.38 -7.44
N GLY A 234 -3.01 2.74 -6.85
CA GLY A 234 -3.40 2.92 -5.45
C GLY A 234 -2.63 1.99 -4.51
N PHE A 235 -1.79 2.57 -3.63
CA PHE A 235 -1.16 1.81 -2.55
C PHE A 235 -2.22 1.39 -1.52
N LYS A 236 -2.20 0.11 -1.13
CA LYS A 236 -3.03 -0.40 -0.04
C LYS A 236 -2.19 -0.41 1.24
N ILE A 237 -2.68 0.24 2.29
CA ILE A 237 -2.07 0.16 3.62
C ILE A 237 -2.35 -1.24 4.19
N GLU A 238 -1.31 -1.93 4.70
CA GLU A 238 -1.48 -3.23 5.34
C GLU A 238 -2.42 -3.11 6.55
N ARG A 239 -3.43 -3.98 6.60
CA ARG A 239 -4.39 -4.09 7.69
C ARG A 239 -5.05 -5.48 7.67
N PRO A 240 -5.55 -5.95 8.82
CA PRO A 240 -6.30 -7.20 8.90
C PRO A 240 -7.48 -7.27 7.91
N SER A 241 -7.65 -8.43 7.28
CA SER A 241 -8.83 -8.69 6.46
C SER A 241 -10.06 -8.83 7.36
N HIS A 242 -11.10 -8.05 7.09
CA HIS A 242 -12.39 -8.17 7.77
C HIS A 242 -13.31 -9.11 6.97
N LYS A 243 -14.07 -9.96 7.68
CA LYS A 243 -15.11 -10.78 7.04
C LYS A 243 -16.04 -9.88 6.22
N GLY A 244 -16.29 -10.26 4.97
CA GLY A 244 -17.06 -9.45 4.01
C GLY A 244 -16.21 -8.63 3.02
N PHE A 245 -14.89 -8.49 3.24
CA PHE A 245 -13.98 -7.76 2.34
C PHE A 245 -13.00 -8.67 1.60
N GLN A 246 -13.38 -9.94 1.39
CA GLN A 246 -12.53 -10.95 0.73
C GLN A 246 -12.42 -10.73 -0.79
N VAL A 247 -13.35 -9.97 -1.38
CA VAL A 247 -13.38 -9.63 -2.81
C VAL A 247 -12.06 -9.01 -3.27
N ASP A 248 -11.37 -8.24 -2.39
CA ASP A 248 -10.07 -7.68 -2.74
C ASP A 248 -9.01 -8.74 -3.00
N THR A 249 -8.99 -9.81 -2.19
CA THR A 249 -8.09 -10.95 -2.38
C THR A 249 -8.51 -11.78 -3.58
N GLU A 250 -9.81 -12.00 -3.79
CA GLU A 250 -10.33 -12.74 -4.94
C GLU A 250 -9.90 -12.09 -6.26
N LEU A 251 -10.14 -10.79 -6.43
CA LEU A 251 -9.81 -10.07 -7.64
C LEU A 251 -8.28 -9.96 -7.84
N ALA A 252 -7.51 -9.86 -6.76
CA ALA A 252 -6.05 -9.89 -6.85
C ALA A 252 -5.54 -11.26 -7.32
N LEU A 253 -6.08 -12.37 -6.82
CA LEU A 253 -5.80 -13.72 -7.35
C LEU A 253 -6.24 -13.86 -8.79
N ASN A 254 -7.38 -13.25 -9.14
CA ASN A 254 -7.91 -13.29 -10.49
C ASN A 254 -7.09 -12.48 -11.49
N SER A 255 -6.14 -11.68 -11.02
CA SER A 255 -5.15 -11.07 -11.90
C SER A 255 -4.05 -12.05 -12.36
N ILE A 256 -3.86 -13.18 -11.68
CA ILE A 256 -2.80 -14.16 -11.99
C ILE A 256 -3.34 -15.56 -12.30
N SER A 257 -4.63 -15.79 -12.12
CA SER A 257 -5.29 -17.07 -12.32
C SER A 257 -6.67 -16.88 -12.93
N ASP A 258 -7.07 -17.81 -13.79
CA ASP A 258 -8.43 -17.95 -14.30
C ASP A 258 -9.32 -18.84 -13.40
N GLU A 259 -8.73 -19.51 -12.40
CA GLU A 259 -9.41 -20.31 -11.39
C GLU A 259 -9.14 -19.79 -9.97
N ILE A 260 -10.20 -19.34 -9.30
CA ILE A 260 -10.07 -18.65 -8.00
C ILE A 260 -10.49 -19.56 -6.86
N THR A 261 -9.58 -19.75 -5.92
CA THR A 261 -9.83 -20.39 -4.64
C THR A 261 -9.11 -19.58 -3.57
N LEU A 262 -9.84 -19.03 -2.61
CA LEU A 262 -9.26 -18.29 -1.51
C LEU A 262 -8.31 -19.19 -0.70
N PHE A 263 -7.12 -18.66 -0.42
CA PHE A 263 -6.03 -19.43 0.19
C PHE A 263 -6.03 -19.44 1.73
N TYR A 264 -7.13 -19.01 2.37
CA TYR A 264 -7.21 -18.93 3.84
C TYR A 264 -7.07 -20.30 4.53
N ASP A 265 -7.44 -21.38 3.83
CA ASP A 265 -7.35 -22.76 4.30
C ASP A 265 -6.30 -23.58 3.52
N PHE A 266 -5.36 -22.93 2.84
CA PHE A 266 -4.31 -23.62 2.08
C PHE A 266 -3.17 -24.06 3.00
N ASP A 267 -2.54 -25.17 2.66
CA ASP A 267 -1.31 -25.62 3.31
C ASP A 267 -0.13 -24.76 2.84
N VAL A 268 0.60 -24.16 3.78
CA VAL A 268 1.84 -23.44 3.49
C VAL A 268 3.00 -24.43 3.50
N LEU A 269 3.51 -24.73 2.31
CA LEU A 269 4.56 -25.72 2.10
C LEU A 269 5.94 -25.05 1.94
N LEU A 270 6.87 -25.43 2.81
CA LEU A 270 8.30 -25.15 2.63
C LEU A 270 9.04 -26.44 2.34
N ASP A 271 9.44 -26.70 1.09
CA ASP A 271 10.17 -27.93 0.72
C ASP A 271 11.51 -28.06 1.45
N GLU A 272 11.94 -29.27 1.81
CA GLU A 272 13.19 -29.50 2.55
C GLU A 272 14.43 -28.94 1.85
N LYS A 273 14.53 -29.13 0.53
CA LYS A 273 15.63 -28.57 -0.27
C LYS A 273 15.65 -27.04 -0.21
N LYS A 274 14.48 -26.40 -0.22
CA LYS A 274 14.37 -24.94 -0.11
C LYS A 274 14.61 -24.44 1.31
N TYR A 275 14.17 -25.17 2.33
CA TYR A 275 14.52 -24.88 3.72
C TYR A 275 16.03 -24.92 3.92
N GLY A 276 16.70 -25.98 3.43
CA GLY A 276 18.16 -26.07 3.45
C GLY A 276 18.83 -24.89 2.76
N TYR A 277 18.33 -24.48 1.58
CA TYR A 277 18.83 -23.28 0.90
C TYR A 277 18.60 -21.98 1.71
N LEU A 278 17.41 -21.78 2.28
CA LEU A 278 17.09 -20.60 3.09
C LEU A 278 17.99 -20.49 4.32
N ILE A 279 18.17 -21.59 5.05
CA ILE A 279 19.04 -21.63 6.23
C ILE A 279 20.50 -21.41 5.83
N ASN A 280 20.98 -22.00 4.74
CA ASN A 280 22.42 -21.94 4.40
C ASN A 280 22.81 -20.65 3.67
N GLU A 281 22.00 -20.16 2.73
CA GLU A 281 22.35 -19.04 1.84
C GLU A 281 21.73 -17.71 2.27
N LYS A 282 20.66 -17.74 3.09
CA LYS A 282 19.99 -16.54 3.63
C LYS A 282 20.11 -16.42 5.16
N LEU A 283 21.00 -17.19 5.79
CA LEU A 283 21.20 -17.20 7.25
C LEU A 283 21.35 -15.79 7.85
N GLY A 284 22.13 -14.92 7.20
CA GLY A 284 22.37 -13.56 7.70
C GLY A 284 21.08 -12.72 7.77
N LYS A 285 20.12 -12.94 6.87
CA LYS A 285 18.82 -12.27 6.90
C LYS A 285 17.89 -12.90 7.92
N LEU A 286 17.88 -14.23 8.01
CA LEU A 286 17.12 -14.95 9.03
C LEU A 286 17.58 -14.58 10.44
N LYS A 287 18.90 -14.48 10.68
CA LYS A 287 19.47 -13.97 11.94
C LYS A 287 19.01 -12.57 12.28
N LYS A 288 19.02 -11.65 11.32
CA LYS A 288 18.50 -10.27 11.52
C LYS A 288 17.01 -10.24 11.84
N ALA A 289 16.26 -11.21 11.34
CA ALA A 289 14.84 -11.36 11.63
C ALA A 289 14.54 -12.21 12.88
N GLY A 290 15.53 -12.78 13.56
CA GLY A 290 15.33 -13.67 14.69
C GLY A 290 14.79 -15.06 14.32
N LEU A 291 14.99 -15.50 13.07
CA LEU A 291 14.53 -16.78 12.51
C LEU A 291 15.66 -17.79 12.28
N ASP A 292 16.82 -17.59 12.90
CA ASP A 292 18.00 -18.45 12.67
C ASP A 292 17.89 -19.85 13.29
N SER A 293 16.99 -20.01 14.25
CA SER A 293 16.61 -21.29 14.86
C SER A 293 15.18 -21.73 14.50
N ALA A 294 14.47 -20.97 13.65
CA ALA A 294 13.11 -21.27 13.28
C ALA A 294 13.04 -22.52 12.39
N ASP A 295 12.23 -23.49 12.80
CA ASP A 295 11.94 -24.65 11.97
C ASP A 295 10.91 -24.33 10.87
N ARG A 296 10.66 -25.32 10.00
CA ARG A 296 9.72 -25.20 8.88
C ARG A 296 8.30 -24.94 9.37
N GLU A 297 7.89 -25.56 10.47
CA GLU A 297 6.52 -25.49 11.01
C GLU A 297 6.22 -24.08 11.53
N TYR A 298 7.18 -23.47 12.22
CA TYR A 298 7.09 -22.09 12.68
C TYR A 298 7.02 -21.12 11.50
N ILE A 299 7.87 -21.26 10.47
CA ILE A 299 7.85 -20.39 9.29
C ILE A 299 6.51 -20.49 8.56
N SER A 300 6.00 -21.72 8.35
CA SER A 300 4.69 -21.94 7.73
C SER A 300 3.56 -21.31 8.55
N SER A 301 3.58 -21.49 9.88
CA SER A 301 2.56 -20.92 10.79
C SER A 301 2.59 -19.40 10.80
N LEU A 302 3.78 -18.79 10.79
CA LEU A 302 3.96 -17.34 10.70
C LEU A 302 3.34 -16.80 9.40
N ILE A 303 3.66 -17.41 8.26
CA ILE A 303 3.06 -17.04 6.96
C ILE A 303 1.54 -17.17 7.01
N GLN A 304 1.02 -18.30 7.53
CA GLN A 304 -0.42 -18.53 7.64
C GLN A 304 -1.12 -17.42 8.42
N SER A 305 -0.56 -17.01 9.56
CA SER A 305 -1.12 -15.94 10.38
C SER A 305 -1.19 -14.61 9.61
N GLN A 306 -0.17 -14.33 8.79
CA GLN A 306 -0.03 -13.08 8.05
C GLN A 306 -0.87 -13.02 6.76
N LEU A 307 -1.28 -14.16 6.19
CA LEU A 307 -2.18 -14.21 5.03
C LEU A 307 -3.55 -13.59 5.31
N SER A 308 -4.05 -13.72 6.54
CA SER A 308 -5.30 -13.10 6.98
C SER A 308 -5.13 -11.62 7.36
N ALA A 309 -3.89 -11.21 7.65
CA ALA A 309 -3.58 -9.89 8.20
C ALA A 309 -3.12 -8.87 7.14
N ASN A 310 -2.85 -9.31 5.90
CA ASN A 310 -2.23 -8.48 4.86
C ASN A 310 -2.95 -8.60 3.51
N TYR A 311 -2.62 -7.69 2.60
CA TYR A 311 -2.94 -7.86 1.18
C TYR A 311 -1.77 -8.52 0.45
N ILE A 312 -2.09 -9.10 -0.71
CA ILE A 312 -1.10 -9.68 -1.62
C ILE A 312 -0.64 -8.65 -2.64
N TYR A 313 0.65 -8.64 -2.96
CA TYR A 313 1.28 -7.68 -3.88
C TYR A 313 2.31 -8.37 -4.79
N ASN A 314 2.85 -7.66 -5.78
CA ASN A 314 3.74 -8.23 -6.81
C ASN A 314 3.12 -9.49 -7.47
N LEU A 315 1.90 -9.34 -7.97
CA LEU A 315 1.10 -10.38 -8.61
C LEU A 315 1.69 -10.69 -9.99
N SER A 316 2.10 -11.94 -10.23
CA SER A 316 2.71 -12.35 -11.49
C SER A 316 2.33 -13.78 -11.87
N TYR A 317 2.09 -13.98 -13.16
CA TYR A 317 2.04 -15.31 -13.78
C TYR A 317 3.24 -15.49 -14.71
N LEU A 318 4.09 -16.47 -14.39
CA LEU A 318 5.27 -16.84 -15.16
C LEU A 318 4.92 -17.99 -16.10
N GLU A 319 4.43 -17.65 -17.29
CA GLU A 319 3.95 -18.62 -18.29
C GLU A 319 5.00 -19.70 -18.64
N GLU A 320 6.28 -19.34 -18.73
CA GLU A 320 7.37 -20.30 -19.04
C GLU A 320 7.47 -21.45 -18.03
N TYR A 321 7.13 -21.18 -16.77
CA TYR A 321 7.23 -22.15 -15.67
C TYR A 321 5.87 -22.60 -15.14
N ASP A 322 4.78 -22.06 -15.70
CA ASP A 322 3.42 -22.20 -15.17
C ASP A 322 3.32 -21.86 -13.66
N VAL A 323 3.97 -20.77 -13.25
CA VAL A 323 4.04 -20.35 -11.85
C VAL A 323 3.24 -19.07 -11.63
N MET A 324 2.13 -19.19 -10.90
CA MET A 324 1.38 -18.08 -10.35
C MET A 324 1.98 -17.70 -9.00
N LYS A 325 2.40 -16.44 -8.82
CA LYS A 325 3.05 -16.00 -7.59
C LYS A 325 2.62 -14.63 -7.14
N PHE A 326 2.73 -14.42 -5.84
CA PHE A 326 2.54 -13.14 -5.17
C PHE A 326 3.44 -13.05 -3.95
N ASN A 327 3.49 -11.85 -3.37
CA ASN A 327 4.22 -11.58 -2.15
C ASN A 327 3.28 -11.19 -1.02
N ILE A 328 3.73 -11.45 0.21
CA ILE A 328 3.20 -10.87 1.44
C ILE A 328 4.34 -10.30 2.28
N MET A 329 4.01 -9.33 3.14
CA MET A 329 4.91 -8.81 4.14
C MET A 329 4.71 -9.60 5.43
N LEU A 330 5.81 -10.06 6.02
CA LEU A 330 5.85 -10.71 7.32
C LEU A 330 6.41 -9.72 8.33
N GLU A 331 5.77 -9.64 9.50
CA GLU A 331 6.33 -8.98 10.67
C GLU A 331 6.75 -10.07 11.66
N VAL A 332 8.06 -10.21 11.85
CA VAL A 332 8.63 -11.17 12.80
C VAL A 332 8.80 -10.46 14.14
N PRO A 333 8.13 -10.91 15.22
CA PRO A 333 8.28 -10.31 16.54
C PRO A 333 9.73 -10.43 17.02
N HIS A 334 10.27 -9.34 17.58
CA HIS A 334 11.58 -9.36 18.25
C HIS A 334 11.40 -9.25 19.77
N PRO A 335 12.06 -10.06 20.61
CA PRO A 335 11.86 -10.05 22.06
C PRO A 335 12.19 -8.72 22.75
N THR A 336 13.03 -7.88 22.14
CA THR A 336 13.58 -6.66 22.77
C THR A 336 13.37 -5.37 21.95
N GLY A 337 12.46 -5.37 20.97
CA GLY A 337 12.28 -4.18 20.14
C GLY A 337 11.15 -4.28 19.12
N HIS A 338 11.24 -3.42 18.10
CA HIS A 338 10.28 -3.43 17.00
C HIS A 338 10.39 -4.71 16.15
N PRO A 339 9.28 -5.17 15.53
CA PRO A 339 9.32 -6.30 14.62
C PRO A 339 10.32 -6.09 13.49
N THR A 340 10.83 -7.19 12.94
CA THR A 340 11.59 -7.16 11.68
C THR A 340 10.65 -7.48 10.52
N ARG A 341 10.69 -6.67 9.46
CA ARG A 341 9.92 -6.90 8.24
C ARG A 341 10.68 -7.81 7.28
N MET A 342 10.00 -8.81 6.74
CA MET A 342 10.50 -9.72 5.71
C MET A 342 9.47 -9.90 4.59
N THR A 343 9.92 -10.09 3.35
CA THR A 343 8.99 -10.42 2.26
C THR A 343 9.00 -11.92 2.00
N ALA A 344 7.83 -12.55 2.02
CA ALA A 344 7.66 -13.91 1.53
C ALA A 344 7.08 -13.89 0.12
N ALA A 345 7.74 -14.56 -0.82
CA ALA A 345 7.20 -14.83 -2.14
C ALA A 345 6.62 -16.25 -2.16
N LEU A 346 5.35 -16.36 -2.57
CA LEU A 346 4.56 -17.58 -2.51
C LEU A 346 4.08 -17.94 -3.92
N GLU A 347 4.16 -19.22 -4.25
CA GLU A 347 3.52 -19.82 -5.41
C GLU A 347 2.11 -20.27 -5.00
N TYR A 348 1.12 -19.86 -5.80
CA TYR A 348 -0.29 -20.17 -5.61
C TYR A 348 -0.68 -21.39 -6.44
N ILE A 349 -1.08 -22.48 -5.79
CA ILE A 349 -1.44 -23.75 -6.45
C ILE A 349 -2.87 -24.14 -6.07
N PRO A 350 -3.90 -23.55 -6.70
CA PRO A 350 -5.30 -23.71 -6.29
C PRO A 350 -5.79 -25.16 -6.34
N ALA A 351 -5.46 -25.88 -7.41
CA ALA A 351 -5.88 -27.28 -7.60
C ALA A 351 -5.42 -28.22 -6.47
N LYS A 352 -4.33 -27.87 -5.77
CA LYS A 352 -3.79 -28.64 -4.64
C LYS A 352 -4.08 -28.01 -3.28
N LYS A 353 -4.68 -26.82 -3.23
CA LYS A 353 -4.81 -25.98 -2.03
C LYS A 353 -3.48 -25.76 -1.30
N ILE A 354 -2.42 -25.46 -2.06
CA ILE A 354 -1.07 -25.25 -1.54
C ILE A 354 -0.60 -23.83 -1.83
N LEU A 355 0.02 -23.20 -0.83
CA LEU A 355 0.92 -22.06 -1.01
C LEU A 355 2.35 -22.54 -0.81
N ARG A 356 3.12 -22.64 -1.90
CA ARG A 356 4.53 -23.08 -1.80
C ARG A 356 5.44 -21.86 -1.62
N ILE A 357 6.31 -21.90 -0.61
CA ILE A 357 7.29 -20.84 -0.41
C ILE A 357 8.33 -20.88 -1.55
N ILE A 358 8.47 -19.76 -2.24
CA ILE A 358 9.51 -19.57 -3.26
C ILE A 358 10.78 -19.07 -2.60
N THR A 359 10.68 -17.97 -1.84
CA THR A 359 11.83 -17.33 -1.19
C THR A 359 11.36 -16.41 -0.06
N LEU A 360 12.29 -16.12 0.86
CA LEU A 360 12.16 -15.13 1.93
C LEU A 360 13.25 -14.07 1.73
N HIS A 361 12.89 -12.80 1.86
CA HIS A 361 13.76 -11.65 1.60
C HIS A 361 13.87 -10.71 2.77
#